data_AF-A0A392MP53-F1
#
_entry.id   AF-A0A392MP53-F1
#
_cell.length_a   1.000
_cell.length_b   1.000
_cell.length_c   1.000
_cell.angle_alpha   90.00
_cell.angle_beta   90.00
_cell.angle_gamma   90.00
#
_symmetry.space_group_name_H-M   'P 1'
#
loop_
_entity.id
_entity.type
_entity.pdbx_description
1 polymer ?
#
loop_
_entity_poly.entity_id
_entity_poly.type
_entity_poly.pdbx_seq_one_letter_code
_entity_poly.pdbx_strand_id
1 'polypeptide(L)'
;IYFCLRSGYYDEARNVALSSRASHQFAPLLTEWINTGGMVPEEVATAASEECERMLRTGDRVGRTAYDKKKLLLYAIISGSRRHIDRLLRDQPTLFSTIEDFLWFKLSAVRDCPSGSSSIVLSDGLIPYSLDDLQSYLNKFEPSYYTKNGKDPLVYPYILLLSIQLLPAVLYLSKETGDEGYNIDAAHLSIVLADHGVLSEGAGTGQKLGVMDAYAEVSTIIRQYGSMYLRLGDLQMALEYYAQAAAAVGGGQLSWTGRGNVDQQRQRNLMLKQLLTELLLRDGGIYLLLGARGAGE
;
A
#
# COMPACT_ATOMS: atom_id res chain seq x y z
N ILE A 1 -7.36 -22.94 13.72
CA ILE A 1 -7.97 -22.18 12.60
C ILE A 1 -7.47 -20.74 12.59
N TYR A 2 -7.97 -19.82 13.45
CA TYR A 2 -7.57 -18.41 13.44
C TYR A 2 -6.04 -18.19 13.40
N PHE A 3 -5.30 -18.80 14.33
CA PHE A 3 -3.84 -18.64 14.37
C PHE A 3 -3.14 -19.25 13.15
N CYS A 4 -3.67 -20.34 12.59
CA CYS A 4 -3.14 -20.93 11.36
C CYS A 4 -3.27 -19.93 10.20
N LEU A 5 -4.46 -19.34 10.00
CA LEU A 5 -4.67 -18.32 8.96
C LEU A 5 -3.81 -17.08 9.18
N ARG A 6 -3.72 -16.60 10.42
CA ARG A 6 -2.91 -15.43 10.78
C ARG A 6 -1.42 -15.62 10.47
N SER A 7 -0.95 -16.86 10.53
CA SER A 7 0.43 -17.23 10.24
C SER A 7 0.67 -17.72 8.80
N GLY A 8 -0.36 -17.73 7.94
CA GLY A 8 -0.25 -18.19 6.55
C GLY A 8 -0.32 -19.71 6.36
N TYR A 9 -0.58 -20.47 7.43
CA TYR A 9 -0.75 -21.94 7.42
C TYR A 9 -2.17 -22.31 6.99
N TYR A 10 -2.48 -22.09 5.71
CA TYR A 10 -3.83 -22.28 5.16
C TYR A 10 -4.27 -23.75 5.14
N ASP A 11 -3.36 -24.67 4.78
CA ASP A 11 -3.66 -26.10 4.73
C ASP A 11 -3.93 -26.67 6.13
N GLU A 12 -3.15 -26.25 7.12
CA GLU A 12 -3.38 -26.59 8.52
C GLU A 12 -4.69 -25.99 9.04
N ALA A 13 -5.02 -24.76 8.64
CA ALA A 13 -6.30 -24.14 8.98
C ALA A 13 -7.47 -24.97 8.45
N ARG A 14 -7.37 -25.43 7.20
CA ARG A 14 -8.36 -26.30 6.53
C ARG A 14 -8.48 -27.65 7.23
N ASN A 15 -7.35 -28.32 7.50
CA ASN A 15 -7.32 -29.61 8.17
C ASN A 15 -7.97 -29.55 9.56
N VAL A 16 -7.62 -28.55 10.37
CA VAL A 16 -8.24 -28.33 11.68
C VAL A 16 -9.74 -28.04 11.56
N ALA A 17 -10.16 -27.30 10.53
CA ALA A 17 -11.58 -27.00 10.32
C ALA A 17 -12.38 -28.25 9.96
N LEU A 18 -11.85 -29.12 9.09
CA LEU A 18 -12.47 -30.36 8.64
C LEU A 18 -12.48 -31.44 9.74
N SER A 19 -11.44 -31.52 10.57
CA SER A 19 -11.32 -32.53 11.61
C SER A 19 -12.15 -32.23 12.86
N SER A 20 -12.60 -30.99 13.04
CA SER A 20 -13.32 -30.55 14.24
C SER A 20 -14.83 -30.45 14.01
N ARG A 21 -15.59 -31.17 14.84
CA ARG A 21 -17.07 -31.10 14.83
C ARG A 21 -17.58 -29.68 15.12
N ALA A 22 -16.84 -28.88 15.89
CA ALA A 22 -17.23 -27.52 16.25
C ALA A 22 -17.17 -26.53 15.07
N SER A 23 -16.40 -26.85 14.03
CA SER A 23 -16.23 -26.04 12.82
C SER A 23 -16.84 -26.67 11.57
N HIS A 24 -17.63 -27.74 11.69
CA HIS A 24 -18.20 -28.46 10.54
C HIS A 24 -18.95 -27.54 9.56
N GLN A 25 -19.69 -26.54 10.07
CA GLN A 25 -20.40 -25.55 9.25
C GLN A 25 -19.48 -24.48 8.65
N PHE A 26 -18.32 -24.23 9.26
CA PHE A 26 -17.34 -23.24 8.81
C PHE A 26 -16.38 -23.83 7.77
N ALA A 27 -16.04 -25.11 7.90
CA ALA A 27 -15.05 -25.80 7.07
C ALA A 27 -15.28 -25.67 5.55
N PRO A 28 -16.50 -25.83 5.00
CA PRO A 28 -16.71 -25.65 3.56
C PRO A 28 -16.47 -24.20 3.12
N LEU A 29 -16.93 -23.22 3.92
CA LEU A 29 -16.73 -21.80 3.62
C LEU A 29 -15.24 -21.42 3.64
N LEU A 30 -14.50 -21.92 4.63
CA LEU A 30 -13.07 -21.71 4.74
C LEU A 30 -12.31 -22.35 3.57
N THR A 31 -12.70 -23.57 3.20
CA THR A 31 -12.07 -24.30 2.10
C THR A 31 -12.22 -23.53 0.80
N GLU A 32 -13.42 -23.01 0.52
CA GLU A 32 -13.67 -22.16 -0.63
C GLU A 32 -12.84 -20.88 -0.59
N TRP A 33 -12.85 -20.16 0.52
CA TRP A 33 -12.07 -18.92 0.69
C TRP A 33 -10.58 -19.13 0.44
N ILE A 34 -10.01 -20.26 0.89
CA ILE A 34 -8.61 -20.60 0.61
C ILE A 34 -8.39 -20.92 -0.87
N ASN A 35 -9.28 -21.73 -1.48
CA ASN A 35 -9.14 -22.15 -2.88
C ASN A 35 -9.22 -20.99 -3.87
N THR A 36 -9.98 -19.95 -3.53
CA THR A 36 -10.18 -18.78 -4.38
C THR A 36 -9.27 -17.59 -4.02
N GLY A 37 -8.26 -17.79 -3.18
CA GLY A 37 -7.36 -16.71 -2.78
C GLY A 37 -8.05 -15.57 -2.02
N GLY A 38 -9.14 -15.86 -1.33
CA GLY A 38 -9.93 -14.92 -0.55
C GLY A 38 -11.17 -14.36 -1.24
N MET A 39 -11.36 -14.64 -2.54
CA MET A 39 -12.49 -14.16 -3.33
C MET A 39 -13.59 -15.22 -3.42
N VAL A 40 -14.54 -15.21 -2.49
CA VAL A 40 -15.61 -16.22 -2.44
C VAL A 40 -16.83 -15.85 -3.30
N PRO A 41 -17.59 -16.84 -3.82
CA PRO A 41 -18.89 -16.60 -4.45
C PRO A 41 -19.87 -15.89 -3.51
N GLU A 42 -20.85 -15.19 -4.09
CA GLU A 42 -21.88 -14.45 -3.33
C GLU A 42 -22.65 -15.34 -2.34
N GLU A 43 -22.94 -16.58 -2.72
CA GLU A 43 -23.62 -17.57 -1.87
C GLU A 43 -22.81 -17.87 -0.59
N VAL A 44 -21.50 -18.05 -0.74
CA VAL A 44 -20.57 -18.35 0.37
C VAL A 44 -20.40 -17.12 1.26
N ALA A 45 -20.28 -15.93 0.66
CA ALA A 45 -20.23 -14.67 1.39
C ALA A 45 -21.51 -14.43 2.21
N THR A 46 -22.68 -14.72 1.60
CA THR A 46 -24.00 -14.56 2.23
C THR A 46 -24.17 -15.55 3.37
N ALA A 47 -23.84 -16.83 3.18
CA ALA A 47 -23.87 -17.82 4.25
C ALA A 47 -22.99 -17.43 5.45
N ALA A 48 -21.81 -16.87 5.18
CA ALA A 48 -20.93 -16.38 6.23
C ALA A 48 -21.49 -15.13 6.95
N SER A 49 -22.13 -14.24 6.19
CA SER A 49 -22.80 -13.02 6.68
C SER A 49 -23.99 -13.36 7.60
N GLU A 50 -24.82 -14.34 7.23
CA GLU A 50 -25.94 -14.81 8.03
C GLU A 50 -25.49 -15.39 9.38
N GLU A 51 -24.40 -16.15 9.38
CA GLU A 51 -23.83 -16.68 10.63
C GLU A 51 -23.27 -15.56 11.53
N CYS A 52 -22.67 -14.50 10.93
CA CYS A 52 -22.27 -13.30 11.69
C CYS A 52 -23.49 -12.67 12.39
N GLU A 53 -24.57 -12.42 11.65
CA GLU A 53 -25.82 -11.87 12.19
C GLU A 53 -26.40 -12.75 13.30
N ARG A 54 -26.41 -14.07 13.09
CA ARG A 54 -26.90 -15.03 14.09
C ARG A 54 -26.10 -14.95 15.39
N MET A 55 -24.77 -14.87 15.29
CA MET A 55 -23.88 -14.75 16.45
C MET A 55 -24.08 -13.42 17.18
N LEU A 56 -24.16 -12.31 16.45
CA LEU A 56 -24.37 -10.97 17.01
C LEU A 56 -25.71 -10.87 17.75
N ARG A 57 -26.81 -11.33 17.14
CA ARG A 57 -28.15 -11.36 17.78
C ARG A 57 -28.19 -12.22 19.05
N THR A 58 -27.40 -13.28 19.10
CA THR A 58 -27.34 -14.18 20.26
C THR A 58 -26.51 -13.57 21.40
N GLY A 59 -25.49 -12.78 21.08
CA GLY A 59 -24.64 -12.07 22.03
C GLY A 59 -25.28 -10.84 22.68
N ASP A 60 -26.23 -10.19 22.01
CA ASP A 60 -26.96 -9.01 22.52
C ASP A 60 -27.92 -9.33 23.70
N ARG A 61 -28.00 -10.60 24.15
CA ARG A 61 -28.86 -11.02 25.27
C ARG A 61 -28.12 -10.91 26.60
N VAL A 62 -28.60 -10.04 27.48
CA VAL A 62 -28.08 -9.82 28.84
C VAL A 62 -27.93 -11.15 29.59
N GLY A 63 -26.72 -11.44 30.05
CA GLY A 63 -26.41 -12.61 30.91
C GLY A 63 -25.87 -13.86 30.21
N ARG A 64 -25.60 -13.84 28.89
CA ARG A 64 -24.92 -14.94 28.19
C ARG A 64 -23.45 -14.65 27.94
N THR A 65 -22.62 -15.70 27.94
CA THR A 65 -21.23 -15.65 27.48
C THR A 65 -21.20 -15.03 26.09
N ALA A 66 -20.41 -13.95 25.94
CA ALA A 66 -20.17 -13.30 24.65
C ALA A 66 -19.87 -14.37 23.57
N TYR A 67 -20.35 -14.14 22.34
CA TYR A 67 -20.02 -15.02 21.21
C TYR A 67 -18.50 -15.19 21.10
N ASP A 68 -18.04 -16.32 20.56
CA ASP A 68 -16.61 -16.52 20.32
C ASP A 68 -16.11 -15.48 19.31
N LYS A 69 -15.28 -14.54 19.81
CA LYS A 69 -14.77 -13.41 19.04
C LYS A 69 -13.93 -13.85 17.85
N LYS A 70 -13.12 -14.91 18.01
CA LYS A 70 -12.29 -15.45 16.93
C LYS A 70 -13.16 -16.12 15.88
N LYS A 71 -14.22 -16.82 16.30
CA LYS A 71 -15.21 -17.37 15.36
C LYS A 71 -15.88 -16.25 14.56
N LEU A 72 -16.37 -15.19 15.21
CA LEU A 72 -17.01 -14.07 14.51
C LEU A 72 -16.06 -13.40 13.52
N LEU A 73 -14.80 -13.17 13.93
CA LEU A 73 -13.76 -12.60 13.08
C LEU A 73 -13.55 -13.44 11.81
N LEU A 74 -13.45 -14.77 11.95
CA LEU A 74 -13.28 -15.69 10.83
C LEU A 74 -14.45 -15.63 9.84
N TYR A 75 -15.69 -15.60 10.33
CA TYR A 75 -16.86 -15.44 9.47
C TYR A 75 -16.93 -14.05 8.82
N ALA A 76 -16.51 -12.99 9.52
CA ALA A 76 -16.43 -11.65 8.97
C ALA A 76 -15.39 -11.52 7.85
N ILE A 77 -14.23 -12.21 7.98
CA ILE A 77 -13.23 -12.29 6.90
C ILE A 77 -13.85 -12.93 5.67
N ILE A 78 -14.54 -14.07 5.80
CA ILE A 78 -15.12 -14.78 4.65
C ILE A 78 -16.25 -13.97 4.03
N SER A 79 -17.13 -13.38 4.84
CA SER A 79 -18.24 -12.58 4.32
C SER A 79 -17.77 -11.34 3.56
N GLY A 80 -16.63 -10.75 3.96
CA GLY A 80 -16.12 -9.51 3.37
C GLY A 80 -17.08 -8.33 3.52
N SER A 81 -18.09 -8.44 4.39
CA SER A 81 -19.16 -7.45 4.51
C SER A 81 -18.69 -6.26 5.35
N ARG A 82 -18.69 -5.07 4.74
CA ARG A 82 -18.31 -3.82 5.39
C ARG A 82 -19.06 -3.59 6.71
N ARG A 83 -20.37 -3.84 6.70
CA ARG A 83 -21.23 -3.67 7.89
C ARG A 83 -20.77 -4.52 9.07
N HIS A 84 -20.43 -5.78 8.83
CA HIS A 84 -19.99 -6.71 9.87
C HIS A 84 -18.60 -6.35 10.40
N ILE A 85 -17.69 -5.97 9.51
CA ILE A 85 -16.33 -5.53 9.86
C ILE A 85 -16.39 -4.27 10.74
N ASP A 86 -17.17 -3.26 10.33
CA ASP A 86 -17.30 -2.00 11.07
C ASP A 86 -18.02 -2.20 12.42
N ARG A 87 -19.06 -3.04 12.46
CA ARG A 87 -19.73 -3.41 13.71
C ARG A 87 -18.79 -4.14 14.66
N LEU A 88 -18.02 -5.12 14.18
CA LEU A 88 -17.07 -5.87 15.00
C LEU A 88 -16.03 -4.94 15.65
N LEU A 89 -15.45 -4.01 14.88
CA LEU A 89 -14.45 -3.08 15.39
C LEU A 89 -15.03 -2.07 16.37
N ARG A 90 -16.26 -1.61 16.15
CA ARG A 90 -16.96 -0.71 17.07
C ARG A 90 -17.29 -1.41 18.39
N ASP A 91 -17.80 -2.64 18.31
CA ASP A 91 -18.24 -3.40 19.48
C ASP A 91 -17.03 -3.95 20.26
N GLN A 92 -15.86 -4.11 19.62
CA GLN A 92 -14.62 -4.62 20.23
C GLN A 92 -13.38 -3.78 19.81
N PRO A 93 -13.23 -2.55 20.33
CA PRO A 93 -12.13 -1.66 19.92
C PRO A 93 -10.74 -2.18 20.32
N THR A 94 -10.65 -3.08 21.30
CA THR A 94 -9.41 -3.70 21.78
C THR A 94 -9.21 -5.13 21.24
N LEU A 95 -9.93 -5.50 20.17
CA LEU A 95 -9.83 -6.84 19.58
C LEU A 95 -8.41 -7.17 19.09
N PHE A 96 -7.69 -6.15 18.62
CA PHE A 96 -6.31 -6.26 18.14
C PHE A 96 -5.38 -5.49 19.06
N SER A 97 -4.30 -6.14 19.47
CA SER A 97 -3.25 -5.53 20.30
C SER A 97 -2.13 -4.88 19.48
N THR A 98 -2.06 -5.20 18.19
CA THR A 98 -1.03 -4.70 17.26
C THR A 98 -1.67 -4.16 15.99
N ILE A 99 -0.98 -3.21 15.33
CA ILE A 99 -1.45 -2.66 14.06
C ILE A 99 -1.36 -3.71 12.95
N GLU A 100 -0.42 -4.64 13.04
CA GLU A 100 -0.23 -5.75 12.11
C GLU A 100 -1.41 -6.70 12.14
N ASP A 101 -1.93 -7.06 13.32
CA ASP A 101 -3.11 -7.92 13.43
C ASP A 101 -4.38 -7.22 12.93
N PHE A 102 -4.49 -5.91 13.19
CA PHE A 102 -5.57 -5.07 12.66
C PHE A 102 -5.54 -5.02 11.12
N LEU A 103 -4.38 -4.72 10.54
CA LEU A 103 -4.20 -4.63 9.09
C LEU A 103 -4.39 -5.99 8.43
N TRP A 104 -3.84 -7.06 9.00
CA TRP A 104 -4.07 -8.43 8.50
C TRP A 104 -5.56 -8.75 8.42
N PHE A 105 -6.33 -8.43 9.47
CA PHE A 105 -7.78 -8.66 9.47
C PHE A 105 -8.48 -7.86 8.38
N LYS A 106 -8.19 -6.56 8.30
CA LYS A 106 -8.80 -5.65 7.32
C LYS A 106 -8.48 -6.07 5.88
N LEU A 107 -7.21 -6.33 5.58
CA LEU A 107 -6.74 -6.75 4.25
C LEU A 107 -7.31 -8.11 3.87
N SER A 108 -7.39 -9.07 4.80
CA SER A 108 -8.01 -10.39 4.53
C SER A 108 -9.50 -10.30 4.17
N ALA A 109 -10.16 -9.22 4.58
CA ALA A 109 -11.58 -8.98 4.33
C ALA A 109 -11.84 -8.09 3.10
N VAL A 110 -10.79 -7.53 2.48
CA VAL A 110 -10.94 -6.73 1.25
C VAL A 110 -11.49 -7.61 0.12
N ARG A 111 -12.37 -7.04 -0.69
CA ARG A 111 -12.91 -7.64 -1.90
C ARG A 111 -12.75 -6.68 -3.07
N ASP A 112 -12.17 -7.17 -4.15
CA ASP A 112 -12.09 -6.43 -5.40
C ASP A 112 -13.46 -6.48 -6.07
N CYS A 113 -14.14 -5.33 -6.14
CA CYS A 113 -15.36 -5.20 -6.92
C CYS A 113 -14.94 -4.74 -8.33
N PRO A 114 -15.17 -5.53 -9.40
CA PRO A 114 -14.85 -5.06 -10.74
C PRO A 114 -15.65 -3.79 -11.03
N SER A 115 -14.94 -2.72 -11.43
CA SER A 115 -15.45 -1.35 -11.62
C SER A 115 -16.54 -1.18 -12.71
N GLY A 116 -17.28 -2.24 -13.08
CA GLY A 116 -18.31 -2.24 -14.11
C GLY A 116 -19.64 -2.89 -13.72
N SER A 117 -19.82 -3.38 -12.49
CA SER A 117 -21.04 -4.09 -12.07
C SER A 117 -21.95 -3.24 -11.18
N SER A 118 -22.09 -1.96 -11.49
CA SER A 118 -22.94 -1.02 -10.74
C SER A 118 -24.42 -1.09 -11.16
N SER A 119 -25.03 -2.28 -11.18
CA SER A 119 -26.49 -2.38 -11.38
C SER A 119 -27.20 -3.45 -10.57
N ILE A 120 -26.53 -4.13 -9.64
CA ILE A 120 -27.24 -4.98 -8.68
C ILE A 120 -27.45 -4.13 -7.44
N VAL A 121 -28.72 -3.88 -7.12
CA VAL A 121 -29.13 -3.34 -5.81
C VAL A 121 -28.74 -4.41 -4.79
N LEU A 122 -27.47 -4.44 -4.40
CA LEU A 122 -27.02 -5.24 -3.28
C LEU A 122 -27.81 -4.72 -2.08
N SER A 123 -28.51 -5.63 -1.39
CA SER A 123 -29.11 -5.29 -0.10
C SER A 123 -28.04 -4.62 0.78
N ASP A 124 -28.43 -3.60 1.55
CA ASP A 124 -27.53 -2.73 2.35
C ASP A 124 -26.55 -3.51 3.28
N GLY A 125 -26.81 -4.80 3.52
CA GLY A 125 -25.94 -5.70 4.29
C GLY A 125 -24.82 -6.40 3.51
N LEU A 126 -24.83 -6.37 2.17
CA LEU A 126 -23.90 -7.12 1.30
C LEU A 126 -22.84 -6.24 0.64
N ILE A 127 -22.75 -4.96 1.00
CA ILE A 127 -21.71 -4.07 0.45
C ILE A 127 -20.33 -4.63 0.86
N PRO A 128 -19.50 -5.03 -0.13
CA PRO A 128 -18.18 -5.56 0.14
C PRO A 128 -17.26 -4.47 0.69
N TYR A 129 -16.36 -4.86 1.59
CA TYR A 129 -15.31 -3.98 2.10
C TYR A 129 -14.21 -3.82 1.05
N SER A 130 -13.96 -2.60 0.61
CA SER A 130 -12.95 -2.31 -0.41
C SER A 130 -11.60 -1.88 0.20
N LEU A 131 -10.55 -1.87 -0.63
CA LEU A 131 -9.28 -1.24 -0.27
C LEU A 131 -9.45 0.26 0.02
N ASP A 132 -10.32 0.94 -0.76
CA ASP A 132 -10.65 2.35 -0.54
C ASP A 132 -11.26 2.58 0.86
N ASP A 133 -12.09 1.66 1.35
CA ASP A 133 -12.65 1.74 2.70
C ASP A 133 -11.57 1.59 3.79
N LEU A 134 -10.54 0.79 3.55
CA LEU A 134 -9.39 0.67 4.44
C LEU A 134 -8.55 1.95 4.44
N GLN A 135 -8.16 2.43 3.27
CA GLN A 135 -7.38 3.65 3.13
C GLN A 135 -8.12 4.86 3.72
N SER A 136 -9.42 4.99 3.43
CA SER A 136 -10.28 6.05 3.98
C SER A 136 -10.41 5.94 5.51
N TYR A 137 -10.38 4.73 6.07
CA TYR A 137 -10.39 4.54 7.53
C TYR A 137 -9.06 5.00 8.15
N LEU A 138 -7.93 4.56 7.59
CA LEU A 138 -6.59 4.87 8.10
C LEU A 138 -6.30 6.38 8.04
N ASN A 139 -6.74 7.04 6.97
CA ASN A 139 -6.49 8.46 6.72
C ASN A 139 -7.37 9.41 7.56
N LYS A 140 -8.28 8.88 8.40
CA LYS A 140 -9.00 9.69 9.40
C LYS A 140 -8.08 10.16 10.53
N PHE A 141 -6.97 9.46 10.73
CA PHE A 141 -6.04 9.73 11.81
C PHE A 141 -4.79 10.39 11.27
N GLU A 142 -4.35 11.46 11.92
CA GLU A 142 -3.10 12.15 11.62
C GLU A 142 -1.88 11.24 11.86
N PRO A 143 -0.73 11.47 11.20
CA PRO A 143 0.48 10.66 11.41
C PRO A 143 0.93 10.54 12.87
N SER A 144 0.68 11.57 13.68
CA SER A 144 1.01 11.60 15.12
C SER A 144 0.28 10.51 15.92
N TYR A 145 -0.92 10.11 15.48
CA TYR A 145 -1.70 9.03 16.08
C TYR A 145 -0.94 7.70 16.04
N TYR A 146 -0.29 7.41 14.90
CA TYR A 146 0.43 6.16 14.68
C TYR A 146 1.86 6.19 15.23
N THR A 147 2.53 7.33 15.12
CA THR A 147 3.94 7.49 15.48
C THR A 147 4.17 7.76 16.98
N LYS A 148 3.11 7.71 17.80
CA LYS A 148 3.14 8.10 19.22
C LYS A 148 3.76 9.49 19.41
N ASN A 149 3.31 10.46 18.60
CA ASN A 149 3.87 11.81 18.50
C ASN A 149 5.35 11.84 18.07
N GLY A 150 5.71 11.07 17.04
CA GLY A 150 7.05 11.07 16.46
C GLY A 150 8.09 10.19 17.16
N LYS A 151 7.72 9.44 18.21
CA LYS A 151 8.64 8.48 18.85
C LYS A 151 8.96 7.28 17.96
N ASP A 152 7.97 6.84 17.17
CA ASP A 152 8.07 5.72 16.25
C ASP A 152 7.73 6.19 14.81
N PRO A 153 8.56 7.05 14.19
CA PRO A 153 8.22 7.76 12.95
C PRO A 153 7.99 6.82 11.74
N LEU A 154 8.60 5.63 11.75
CA LEU A 154 8.49 4.64 10.69
C LEU A 154 7.18 3.84 10.69
N VAL A 155 6.40 3.88 11.78
CA VAL A 155 5.14 3.13 11.86
C VAL A 155 4.12 3.65 10.85
N TYR A 156 4.04 4.97 10.65
CA TYR A 156 3.10 5.56 9.70
C TYR A 156 3.40 5.19 8.22
N PRO A 157 4.63 5.37 7.69
CA PRO A 157 4.95 4.95 6.33
C PRO A 157 4.81 3.44 6.15
N TYR A 158 5.10 2.62 7.17
CA TYR A 158 4.81 1.19 7.14
C TYR A 158 3.32 0.88 6.93
N ILE A 159 2.43 1.55 7.66
CA ILE A 159 0.97 1.40 7.48
C ILE A 159 0.53 1.83 6.07
N LEU A 160 1.08 2.94 5.57
CA LEU A 160 0.78 3.42 4.23
C LEU A 160 1.22 2.41 3.15
N LEU A 161 2.43 1.86 3.25
CA LEU A 161 2.94 0.84 2.34
C LEU A 161 2.08 -0.43 2.38
N LEU A 162 1.72 -0.92 3.56
CA LEU A 162 0.86 -2.10 3.71
C LEU A 162 -0.57 -1.89 3.19
N SER A 163 -1.03 -0.65 3.12
CA SER A 163 -2.33 -0.27 2.55
C SER A 163 -2.24 0.23 1.10
N ILE A 164 -1.09 0.03 0.44
CA ILE A 164 -0.82 0.38 -0.97
C ILE A 164 -0.93 1.90 -1.21
N GLN A 165 -0.75 2.73 -0.19
CA GLN A 165 -0.68 4.18 -0.29
C GLN A 165 0.77 4.63 -0.55
N LEU A 166 1.30 4.22 -1.70
CA LEU A 166 2.74 4.24 -2.01
C LEU A 166 3.32 5.66 -2.06
N LEU A 167 2.70 6.57 -2.83
CA LEU A 167 3.17 7.95 -2.94
C LEU A 167 3.07 8.71 -1.59
N PRO A 168 1.94 8.67 -0.85
CA PRO A 168 1.88 9.23 0.50
C PRO A 168 2.97 8.72 1.45
N ALA A 169 3.34 7.43 1.37
CA ALA A 169 4.38 6.85 2.21
C ALA A 169 5.75 7.49 1.94
N VAL A 170 6.11 7.62 0.66
CA VAL A 170 7.39 8.20 0.25
C VAL A 170 7.43 9.70 0.52
N LEU A 171 6.34 10.42 0.25
CA LEU A 171 6.22 11.85 0.58
C LEU A 171 6.34 12.11 2.08
N TYR A 172 5.86 11.19 2.93
CA TYR A 172 6.04 11.31 4.36
C TYR A 172 7.51 11.16 4.76
N LEU A 173 8.20 10.13 4.23
CA LEU A 173 9.62 9.89 4.50
C LEU A 173 10.52 11.02 4.00
N SER A 174 10.14 11.73 2.93
CA SER A 174 10.94 12.81 2.36
C SER A 174 10.87 14.15 3.11
N LYS A 175 10.00 14.30 4.12
CA LYS A 175 9.78 15.58 4.80
C LYS A 175 10.97 16.03 5.65
N GLU A 176 11.66 15.10 6.30
CA GLU A 176 12.80 15.39 7.15
C GLU A 176 14.09 15.17 6.37
N THR A 177 14.91 16.22 6.28
CA THR A 177 16.19 16.21 5.55
C THR A 177 17.34 16.42 6.54
N GLY A 178 18.39 15.61 6.43
CA GLY A 178 19.55 15.65 7.34
C GLY A 178 19.95 14.27 7.85
N ASP A 179 20.92 14.20 8.75
CA ASP A 179 21.51 12.94 9.26
C ASP A 179 20.53 12.08 10.09
N GLU A 180 19.42 12.67 10.55
CA GLU A 180 18.35 11.99 11.29
C GLU A 180 17.10 11.73 10.43
N GLY A 181 17.09 12.17 9.16
CA GLY A 181 15.96 12.03 8.25
C GLY A 181 15.99 10.74 7.44
N TYR A 182 14.87 10.43 6.78
CA TYR A 182 14.71 9.25 5.91
C TYR A 182 14.78 9.60 4.43
N ASN A 183 15.52 10.66 4.09
CA ASN A 183 15.66 11.17 2.73
C ASN A 183 16.32 10.14 1.78
N ILE A 184 17.27 9.36 2.27
CA ILE A 184 17.90 8.27 1.53
C ILE A 184 16.87 7.17 1.21
N ASP A 185 16.08 6.74 2.20
CA ASP A 185 15.04 5.73 2.01
C ASP A 185 13.96 6.22 1.05
N ALA A 186 13.53 7.48 1.21
CA ALA A 186 12.54 8.10 0.32
C ALA A 186 13.04 8.16 -1.13
N ALA A 187 14.31 8.51 -1.36
CA ALA A 187 14.89 8.56 -2.69
C ALA A 187 14.98 7.17 -3.33
N HIS A 188 15.40 6.14 -2.59
CA HIS A 188 15.52 4.79 -3.15
C HIS A 188 14.17 4.11 -3.34
N LEU A 189 13.22 4.29 -2.42
CA LEU A 189 11.84 3.84 -2.62
C LEU A 189 11.19 4.55 -3.82
N SER A 190 11.42 5.84 -4.00
CA SER A 190 10.97 6.59 -5.18
C SER A 190 11.44 5.95 -6.49
N ILE A 191 12.72 5.59 -6.58
CA ILE A 191 13.30 4.93 -7.77
C ILE A 191 12.62 3.58 -8.01
N VAL A 192 12.57 2.72 -6.98
CA VAL A 192 12.00 1.37 -7.10
C VAL A 192 10.52 1.43 -7.52
N LEU A 193 9.72 2.28 -6.89
CA LEU A 193 8.30 2.41 -7.21
C LEU A 193 8.07 2.95 -8.62
N ALA A 194 8.90 3.91 -9.07
CA ALA A 194 8.85 4.41 -10.43
C ALA A 194 9.23 3.33 -11.44
N ASP A 195 10.28 2.55 -11.16
CA ASP A 195 10.76 1.49 -12.05
C ASP A 195 9.76 0.35 -12.19
N HIS A 196 9.04 0.01 -11.11
CA HIS A 196 7.99 -0.99 -11.13
C HIS A 196 6.67 -0.51 -11.73
N GLY A 197 6.52 0.78 -12.02
CA GLY A 197 5.31 1.30 -12.65
C GLY A 197 4.11 1.46 -11.70
N VAL A 198 4.30 1.31 -10.39
CA VAL A 198 3.20 1.14 -9.41
C VAL A 198 2.71 2.45 -8.80
N LEU A 199 3.30 3.60 -9.15
CA LEU A 199 2.93 4.91 -8.57
C LEU A 199 1.51 5.39 -8.91
N SER A 200 0.88 4.79 -9.93
CA SER A 200 -0.53 5.01 -10.26
C SER A 200 -1.50 4.15 -9.44
N GLU A 201 -1.01 3.11 -8.78
CA GLU A 201 -1.81 2.20 -7.97
C GLU A 201 -1.96 2.76 -6.54
N GLY A 202 -3.20 2.86 -6.05
CA GLY A 202 -3.45 3.27 -4.66
C GLY A 202 -3.36 4.78 -4.39
N ALA A 203 -3.66 5.62 -5.39
CA ALA A 203 -4.01 7.02 -5.16
C ALA A 203 -5.33 7.07 -4.35
N GLY A 204 -5.21 6.94 -3.03
CA GLY A 204 -6.33 6.87 -2.12
C GLY A 204 -7.31 8.02 -2.31
N THR A 205 -8.54 7.80 -1.83
CA THR A 205 -9.77 8.58 -2.08
C THR A 205 -9.72 10.11 -1.85
N GLY A 206 -8.60 10.70 -1.42
CA GLY A 206 -8.45 12.13 -1.13
C GLY A 206 -7.61 12.95 -2.14
N GLN A 207 -6.73 12.32 -2.90
CA GLN A 207 -5.90 13.01 -3.90
C GLN A 207 -5.79 12.11 -5.13
N LYS A 208 -6.72 12.28 -6.07
CA LYS A 208 -6.54 11.79 -7.45
C LYS A 208 -5.49 12.66 -8.13
N LEU A 209 -4.26 12.61 -7.63
CA LEU A 209 -3.11 13.10 -8.36
C LEU A 209 -3.07 12.31 -9.67
N GLY A 210 -2.89 12.99 -10.79
CA GLY A 210 -2.72 12.29 -12.07
C GLY A 210 -1.50 11.38 -11.98
N VAL A 211 -1.48 10.29 -12.76
CA VAL A 211 -0.32 9.39 -12.84
C VAL A 211 0.98 10.19 -13.07
N MET A 212 0.93 11.18 -13.97
CA MET A 212 2.07 12.05 -14.26
C MET A 212 2.50 12.92 -13.07
N ASP A 213 1.55 13.34 -12.23
CA ASP A 213 1.86 14.11 -11.03
C ASP A 213 2.61 13.25 -10.01
N ALA A 214 2.24 11.97 -9.86
CA ALA A 214 2.93 11.03 -8.97
C ALA A 214 4.39 10.80 -9.38
N TYR A 215 4.65 10.64 -10.68
CA TYR A 215 6.02 10.50 -11.20
C TYR A 215 6.84 11.79 -11.05
N ALA A 216 6.20 12.97 -11.17
CA ALA A 216 6.87 14.26 -10.96
C ALA A 216 7.25 14.48 -9.48
N GLU A 217 6.41 14.07 -8.55
CA GLU A 217 6.69 14.14 -7.11
C GLU A 217 7.90 13.26 -6.73
N VAL A 218 7.89 11.98 -7.11
CA VAL A 218 9.03 11.09 -6.80
C VAL A 218 10.31 11.54 -7.51
N SER A 219 10.20 12.06 -8.74
CA SER A 219 11.33 12.64 -9.47
C SER A 219 11.94 13.81 -8.71
N THR A 220 11.10 14.64 -8.09
CA THR A 220 11.54 15.77 -7.27
C THR A 220 12.30 15.30 -6.03
N ILE A 221 11.83 14.25 -5.36
CA ILE A 221 12.53 13.66 -4.20
C ILE A 221 13.92 13.15 -4.59
N ILE A 222 14.01 12.39 -5.68
CA ILE A 222 15.28 11.84 -6.19
C ILE A 222 16.24 12.99 -6.56
N ARG A 223 15.75 14.02 -7.26
CA ARG A 223 16.55 15.21 -7.61
C ARG A 223 17.04 15.95 -6.37
N GLN A 224 16.17 16.17 -5.39
CA GLN A 224 16.53 16.88 -4.16
C GLN A 224 17.64 16.13 -3.41
N TYR A 225 17.54 14.80 -3.33
CA TYR A 225 18.59 13.97 -2.76
C TYR A 225 19.91 14.07 -3.54
N GLY A 226 19.88 13.93 -4.87
CA GLY A 226 21.06 14.10 -5.73
C GLY A 226 21.72 15.47 -5.61
N SER A 227 20.92 16.53 -5.42
CA SER A 227 21.43 17.90 -5.24
C SER A 227 22.28 18.06 -3.98
N MET A 228 22.15 17.17 -2.99
CA MET A 228 23.01 17.18 -1.79
C MET A 228 24.46 16.84 -2.18
N TYR A 229 24.66 15.83 -3.02
CA TYR A 229 25.98 15.46 -3.54
C TYR A 229 26.57 16.54 -4.43
N LEU A 230 25.73 17.20 -5.24
CA LEU A 230 26.15 18.36 -6.02
C LEU A 230 26.73 19.47 -5.14
N ARG A 231 26.10 19.75 -3.99
CA ARG A 231 26.59 20.74 -3.01
C ARG A 231 27.87 20.31 -2.31
N LEU A 232 28.09 19.00 -2.14
CA LEU A 232 29.31 18.43 -1.58
C LEU A 232 30.46 18.33 -2.60
N GLY A 233 30.21 18.63 -3.87
CA GLY A 233 31.20 18.53 -4.95
C GLY A 233 31.34 17.12 -5.53
N ASP A 234 30.52 16.17 -5.10
CA ASP A 234 30.47 14.83 -5.68
C ASP A 234 29.57 14.84 -6.93
N LEU A 235 30.16 15.30 -8.03
CA LEU A 235 29.45 15.43 -9.31
C LEU A 235 29.07 14.08 -9.91
N GLN A 236 29.83 13.03 -9.63
CA GLN A 236 29.56 11.68 -10.14
C GLN A 236 28.29 11.13 -9.50
N MET A 237 28.18 11.20 -8.17
CA MET A 237 26.97 10.74 -7.49
C MET A 237 25.75 11.61 -7.83
N ALA A 238 25.94 12.92 -7.96
CA ALA A 238 24.88 13.82 -8.41
C ALA A 238 24.35 13.46 -9.80
N LEU A 239 25.24 13.09 -10.74
CA LEU A 239 24.86 12.64 -12.08
C LEU A 239 23.99 11.38 -12.04
N GLU A 240 24.36 10.38 -11.23
CA GLU A 240 23.58 9.14 -11.10
C GLU A 240 22.15 9.43 -10.63
N TYR A 241 21.98 10.19 -9.54
CA TYR A 241 20.64 10.56 -9.06
C TYR A 241 19.88 11.46 -10.03
N TYR A 242 20.56 12.35 -10.74
CA TYR A 242 19.92 13.20 -11.75
C TYR A 242 19.42 12.39 -12.95
N ALA A 243 20.16 11.37 -13.37
CA ALA A 243 19.72 10.44 -14.40
C ALA A 243 18.49 9.63 -13.93
N GLN A 244 18.50 9.15 -12.66
CA GLN A 244 17.35 8.47 -12.06
C GLN A 244 16.12 9.38 -11.93
N ALA A 245 16.29 10.63 -11.50
CA ALA A 245 15.19 11.59 -11.42
C ALA A 245 14.54 11.85 -12.79
N ALA A 246 15.36 12.00 -13.84
CA ALA A 246 14.86 12.13 -15.20
C ALA A 246 14.14 10.84 -15.67
N ALA A 247 14.71 9.67 -15.38
CA ALA A 247 14.08 8.39 -15.72
C ALA A 247 12.73 8.20 -15.03
N ALA A 248 12.62 8.55 -13.75
CA ALA A 248 11.38 8.49 -12.98
C ALA A 248 10.27 9.33 -13.65
N VAL A 249 10.51 10.60 -14.00
CA VAL A 249 9.48 11.42 -14.68
C VAL A 249 9.09 10.86 -16.06
N GLY A 250 9.98 10.10 -16.70
CA GLY A 250 9.69 9.39 -17.95
C GLY A 250 9.03 8.01 -17.78
N GLY A 251 8.63 7.62 -16.57
CA GLY A 251 8.00 6.32 -16.30
C GLY A 251 8.98 5.22 -15.86
N GLY A 252 10.06 5.59 -15.17
CA GLY A 252 11.01 4.65 -14.55
C GLY A 252 11.70 3.72 -15.56
N GLN A 253 11.55 2.41 -15.39
CA GLN A 253 12.23 1.38 -16.19
C GLN A 253 11.94 1.50 -17.70
N LEU A 254 10.73 1.96 -18.05
CA LEU A 254 10.34 2.19 -19.43
C LEU A 254 11.17 3.30 -20.09
N SER A 255 11.64 4.28 -19.32
CA SER A 255 12.57 5.31 -19.79
C SER A 255 13.89 4.71 -20.23
N TRP A 256 14.44 3.78 -19.46
CA TRP A 256 15.75 3.18 -19.74
C TRP A 256 15.72 2.31 -21.00
N THR A 257 14.61 1.61 -21.21
CA THR A 257 14.45 0.70 -22.36
C THR A 257 13.92 1.37 -23.63
N GLY A 258 13.62 2.68 -23.59
CA GLY A 258 13.05 3.41 -24.72
C GLY A 258 11.60 3.03 -25.05
N ARG A 259 10.91 2.37 -24.11
CA ARG A 259 9.53 1.90 -24.27
C ARG A 259 8.47 2.86 -23.73
N GLY A 260 8.89 3.97 -23.11
CA GLY A 260 7.98 5.03 -22.67
C GLY A 260 7.26 5.71 -23.84
N ASN A 261 6.10 6.29 -23.59
CA ASN A 261 5.33 7.02 -24.58
C ASN A 261 6.00 8.37 -24.98
N VAL A 262 5.50 9.03 -26.02
CA VAL A 262 6.11 10.26 -26.57
C VAL A 262 6.20 11.37 -25.53
N ASP A 263 5.16 11.54 -24.71
CA ASP A 263 5.13 12.59 -23.68
C ASP A 263 6.11 12.29 -22.53
N GLN A 264 6.17 11.04 -22.07
CA GLN A 264 7.14 10.57 -21.09
C GLN A 264 8.58 10.77 -21.57
N GLN A 265 8.88 10.39 -22.81
CA GLN A 265 10.20 10.62 -23.41
C GLN A 265 10.55 12.10 -23.48
N ARG A 266 9.57 12.95 -23.85
CA ARG A 266 9.74 14.40 -23.89
C ARG A 266 10.04 14.96 -22.49
N GLN A 267 9.27 14.58 -21.47
CA GLN A 267 9.48 15.02 -20.09
C GLN A 267 10.83 14.60 -19.53
N ARG A 268 11.21 13.33 -19.72
CA ARG A 268 12.53 12.80 -19.37
C ARG A 268 13.64 13.63 -20.02
N ASN A 269 13.56 13.87 -21.33
CA ASN A 269 14.60 14.59 -22.06
C ASN A 269 14.70 16.06 -21.61
N LEU A 270 13.59 16.72 -21.28
CA LEU A 270 13.60 18.08 -20.74
C LEU A 270 14.27 18.13 -19.36
N MET A 271 13.87 17.23 -18.46
CA MET A 271 14.44 17.13 -17.12
C MET A 271 15.93 16.81 -17.18
N LEU A 272 16.33 15.81 -17.98
CA LEU A 272 17.73 15.43 -18.12
C LEU A 272 18.58 16.58 -18.65
N LYS A 273 18.11 17.32 -19.67
CA LYS A 273 18.82 18.50 -20.18
C LYS A 273 19.03 19.56 -19.10
N GLN A 274 17.99 19.85 -18.31
CA GLN A 274 18.09 20.80 -17.21
C GLN A 274 19.13 20.36 -16.18
N LEU A 275 19.08 19.11 -15.74
CA LEU A 275 19.96 18.56 -14.72
C LEU A 275 21.43 18.44 -15.19
N LEU A 276 21.65 18.03 -16.44
CA LEU A 276 22.99 18.01 -17.03
C LEU A 276 23.56 19.43 -17.19
N THR A 277 22.72 20.41 -17.49
CA THR A 277 23.14 21.82 -17.53
C THR A 277 23.58 22.28 -16.14
N GLU A 278 22.87 21.89 -15.09
CA GLU A 278 23.24 22.20 -13.71
C GLU A 278 24.61 21.61 -13.32
N LEU A 279 24.90 20.38 -13.75
CA LEU A 279 26.22 19.75 -13.58
C LEU A 279 27.32 20.43 -14.39
N LEU A 280 27.04 20.77 -15.65
CA LEU A 280 27.98 21.43 -16.56
C LEU A 280 28.48 22.77 -16.00
N LEU A 281 27.62 23.48 -15.28
CA LEU A 281 27.92 24.78 -14.67
C LEU A 281 28.77 24.69 -13.38
N ARG A 282 29.09 23.48 -12.90
CA ARG A 282 29.98 23.27 -11.76
C ARG A 282 31.44 23.09 -12.19
N ASP A 283 32.35 23.43 -11.29
CA ASP A 283 33.77 23.13 -11.45
C ASP A 283 33.98 21.62 -11.61
N GLY A 284 34.61 21.21 -12.71
CA GLY A 284 34.76 19.79 -13.08
C GLY A 284 33.60 19.20 -13.90
N GLY A 285 32.49 19.93 -14.06
CA GLY A 285 31.32 19.47 -14.83
C GLY A 285 31.60 19.21 -16.30
N ILE A 286 32.38 20.08 -16.95
CA ILE A 286 32.85 19.89 -18.33
C ILE A 286 33.67 18.60 -18.45
N TYR A 287 34.60 18.39 -17.53
CA TYR A 287 35.45 17.20 -17.53
C TYR A 287 34.64 15.92 -17.33
N LEU A 288 33.68 15.94 -16.40
CA LEU A 288 32.80 14.80 -16.14
C LEU A 288 31.91 14.46 -17.34
N LEU A 289 31.25 15.45 -17.94
CA LEU A 289 30.22 15.22 -18.96
C LEU A 289 30.77 15.11 -20.39
N LEU A 290 31.85 15.84 -20.69
CA LEU A 290 32.40 15.95 -22.05
C LEU A 290 33.81 15.34 -22.16
N GLY A 291 34.37 14.86 -21.05
CA GLY A 291 35.70 14.26 -21.01
C GLY A 291 36.84 15.28 -20.96
N ALA A 292 38.06 14.75 -20.87
CA ALA A 292 39.27 15.56 -20.92
C ALA A 292 39.45 16.19 -22.31
N ARG A 293 40.06 17.39 -22.37
CA ARG A 293 40.50 17.96 -23.64
C ARG A 293 41.44 16.97 -24.34
N GLY A 294 41.10 16.56 -25.56
CA GLY A 294 41.93 15.71 -26.39
C GLY A 294 41.55 14.22 -26.45
N ALA A 295 40.45 13.78 -25.82
CA ALA A 295 39.97 12.40 -25.94
C ALA A 295 39.22 12.09 -27.26
N GLY A 296 39.24 13.02 -28.22
CA GLY A 296 38.82 12.79 -29.59
C GLY A 296 40.02 12.37 -30.44
N GLU A 297 40.52 11.16 -30.21
CA GLU A 297 41.31 10.39 -31.18
C GLU A 297 40.52 9.13 -31.58
#